data_AF-A0A9C8WEY1-F1
#
_entry.id   AF-A0A9C8WEY1-F1
#
_cell.length_a   1.000
_cell.length_b   1.000
_cell.length_c   1.000
_cell.angle_alpha   90.00
_cell.angle_beta   90.00
_cell.angle_gamma   90.00
#
_symmetry.space_group_name_H-M   'P 1'
#
loop_
_entity.id
_entity.type
_entity.pdbx_description
1 polymer ?
#
loop_
_entity_poly.entity_id
_entity_poly.type
_entity_poly.pdbx_seq_one_letter_code
_entity_poly.pdbx_strand_id
1 'polypeptide(L)'
;MPFKTRVILYALLPLTFITGAMVFITSYQVNILSSKELQTFRDTLLATKKRVVTNYISLAQAAIQPILDDREIDKESAKKEVKRILNNLKYGDDDGYFFVYDQQGINIVHPALKHVVGENLYHLKNSNGDFIIQDLLKLANNGGGFLSYYWHKPSTEKEQEKTSYVVRLDRWGWVLGTGFYMDDILKEVTSVENQVDVCQDTCPFFYAASSLISVSSKTSFSGFSHTSPTGSQFRVPRLHRSGFRCFAAW
;
A
#
# COMPACT_ATOMS: atom_id res chain seq x y z
N MET A 1 31.55 3.98 49.92
CA MET A 1 30.93 4.95 48.99
C MET A 1 30.65 6.25 49.73
N PRO A 2 31.03 7.43 49.20
CA PRO A 2 30.78 8.70 49.85
C PRO A 2 29.28 9.04 49.87
N PHE A 3 28.82 9.74 50.93
CA PHE A 3 27.40 10.08 51.18
C PHE A 3 26.73 10.76 49.97
N LYS A 4 27.46 11.64 49.28
CA LYS A 4 27.00 12.35 48.08
C LYS A 4 26.59 11.40 46.95
N THR A 5 27.31 10.29 46.75
CA THR A 5 27.02 9.31 45.69
C THR A 5 25.72 8.56 45.96
N ARG A 6 25.40 8.26 47.23
CA ARG A 6 24.15 7.55 47.58
C ARG A 6 22.92 8.41 47.32
N VAL A 7 22.99 9.69 47.68
CA VAL A 7 21.90 10.65 47.44
C VAL A 7 21.65 10.83 45.94
N ILE A 8 22.71 10.93 45.13
CA ILE A 8 22.61 11.02 43.66
C ILE A 8 22.00 9.74 43.07
N LEU A 9 22.40 8.57 43.54
CA LEU A 9 21.89 7.27 43.07
C LEU A 9 20.37 7.14 43.29
N TYR A 10 19.88 7.48 44.49
CA TYR A 10 18.45 7.39 44.81
C TYR A 10 17.60 8.42 44.05
N ALA A 11 18.18 9.59 43.71
CA ALA A 11 17.49 10.59 42.89
C ALA A 11 17.37 10.18 41.42
N LEU A 12 18.32 9.40 40.89
CA LEU A 12 18.33 8.96 39.48
C LEU A 12 17.44 7.74 39.23
N LEU A 13 17.27 6.86 40.22
CA LEU A 13 16.51 5.62 40.10
C LEU A 13 15.04 5.82 39.68
N PRO A 14 14.24 6.71 40.29
CA PRO A 14 12.85 6.92 39.85
C PRO A 14 12.80 7.57 38.46
N LEU A 15 13.78 8.40 38.11
CA LEU A 15 13.85 9.05 36.80
C LEU A 15 14.07 8.03 35.68
N THR A 16 15.04 7.12 35.85
CA THR A 16 15.30 6.07 34.85
C THR A 16 14.14 5.08 34.75
N PHE A 17 13.49 4.77 35.87
CA PHE A 17 12.32 3.90 35.90
C PHE A 17 11.14 4.50 35.12
N ILE A 18 10.83 5.79 35.31
CA ILE A 18 9.74 6.47 34.59
C ILE A 18 10.04 6.50 33.07
N THR A 19 11.28 6.80 32.68
CA THR A 19 11.65 6.80 31.26
C THR A 19 11.55 5.41 30.64
N GLY A 20 11.95 4.36 31.36
CA GLY A 20 11.85 2.98 30.89
C GLY A 20 10.39 2.53 30.75
N ALA A 21 9.54 2.86 31.73
CA ALA A 21 8.11 2.57 31.68
C ALA A 21 7.42 3.31 30.52
N MET A 22 7.76 4.58 30.29
CA MET A 22 7.22 5.36 29.17
C MET A 22 7.63 4.75 27.83
N VAL A 23 8.92 4.43 27.65
CA VAL A 23 9.40 3.76 26.42
C VAL A 23 8.67 2.45 26.22
N PHE A 24 8.56 1.61 27.25
CA PHE A 24 7.84 0.33 27.19
C PHE A 24 6.38 0.51 26.76
N ILE A 25 5.65 1.46 27.37
CA ILE A 25 4.25 1.76 27.02
C ILE A 25 4.15 2.25 25.57
N THR A 26 5.05 3.15 25.14
CA THR A 26 5.02 3.67 23.76
C THR A 26 5.34 2.59 22.74
N SER A 27 6.34 1.73 22.99
CA SER A 27 6.66 0.60 22.12
C SER A 27 5.46 -0.34 22.00
N TYR A 28 4.81 -0.67 23.12
CA TYR A 28 3.61 -1.51 23.13
C TYR A 28 2.46 -0.89 22.33
N GLN A 29 2.22 0.42 22.47
CA GLN A 29 1.18 1.12 21.70
C GLN A 29 1.49 1.14 20.19
N VAL A 30 2.76 1.32 19.81
CA VAL A 30 3.19 1.33 18.41
C VAL A 30 2.92 -0.01 17.72
N ASN A 31 3.22 -1.15 18.36
CA ASN A 31 2.95 -2.46 17.73
C ASN A 31 1.44 -2.68 17.47
N ILE A 32 0.60 -2.28 18.43
CA ILE A 32 -0.85 -2.40 18.28
C ILE A 32 -1.36 -1.46 17.17
N LEU A 33 -0.89 -0.22 17.14
CA LEU A 33 -1.29 0.76 16.13
C LEU A 33 -0.85 0.35 14.73
N SER A 34 0.38 -0.12 14.58
CA SER A 34 0.96 -0.61 13.32
C SER A 34 0.08 -1.69 12.67
N SER A 35 -0.32 -2.72 13.43
CA SER A 35 -1.17 -3.79 12.90
C SER A 35 -2.53 -3.29 12.39
N LYS A 36 -3.12 -2.28 13.05
CA LYS A 36 -4.39 -1.66 12.63
C LYS A 36 -4.23 -0.78 11.40
N GLU A 37 -3.14 -0.01 11.35
CA GLU A 37 -2.82 0.85 10.21
C GLU A 37 -2.63 0.02 8.95
N LEU A 38 -1.93 -1.11 9.07
CA LEU A 38 -1.68 -2.04 7.97
C LEU A 38 -2.97 -2.70 7.45
N GLN A 39 -3.87 -3.13 8.34
CA GLN A 39 -5.18 -3.65 7.93
C GLN A 39 -6.01 -2.56 7.22
N THR A 40 -6.03 -1.35 7.76
CA THR A 40 -6.72 -0.22 7.15
C THR A 40 -6.14 0.12 5.77
N PHE A 41 -4.82 0.06 5.64
CA PHE A 41 -4.13 0.24 4.37
C PHE A 41 -4.56 -0.83 3.35
N ARG A 42 -4.51 -2.12 3.73
CA ARG A 42 -4.96 -3.23 2.87
C ARG A 42 -6.41 -3.05 2.42
N ASP A 43 -7.32 -2.73 3.35
CA ASP A 43 -8.75 -2.56 3.04
C ASP A 43 -8.99 -1.35 2.13
N THR A 44 -8.30 -0.25 2.38
CA THR A 44 -8.35 0.96 1.56
C THR A 44 -7.80 0.69 0.16
N LEU A 45 -6.71 -0.07 0.06
CA LEU A 45 -6.11 -0.46 -1.21
C LEU A 45 -7.07 -1.38 -2.00
N LEU A 46 -7.65 -2.39 -1.35
CA LEU A 46 -8.66 -3.25 -1.94
C LEU A 46 -9.88 -2.46 -2.45
N ALA A 47 -10.43 -1.57 -1.63
CA ALA A 47 -11.55 -0.72 -2.01
C ALA A 47 -11.19 0.20 -3.19
N THR A 48 -9.96 0.70 -3.23
CA THR A 48 -9.44 1.53 -4.33
C THR A 48 -9.31 0.73 -5.62
N LYS A 49 -8.70 -0.46 -5.58
CA LYS A 49 -8.58 -1.34 -6.76
C LYS A 49 -9.96 -1.75 -7.30
N LYS A 50 -10.92 -2.05 -6.41
CA LYS A 50 -12.31 -2.30 -6.80
C LYS A 50 -12.94 -1.11 -7.53
N ARG A 51 -12.79 0.10 -6.99
CA ARG A 51 -13.28 1.34 -7.64
C ARG A 51 -12.64 1.56 -9.00
N VAL A 52 -11.33 1.36 -9.11
CA VAL A 52 -10.58 1.49 -10.36
C VAL A 52 -11.09 0.52 -11.42
N VAL A 53 -11.33 -0.75 -11.07
CA VAL A 53 -11.89 -1.74 -11.99
C VAL A 53 -13.30 -1.39 -12.45
N THR A 54 -14.16 -0.90 -11.56
CA THR A 54 -15.49 -0.41 -11.94
C THR A 54 -15.40 0.79 -12.90
N ASN A 55 -14.46 1.70 -12.67
CA ASN A 55 -14.21 2.82 -13.58
C ASN A 55 -13.71 2.34 -14.95
N TYR A 56 -12.83 1.34 -15.01
CA TYR A 56 -12.39 0.74 -16.27
C TYR A 56 -13.53 0.13 -17.08
N ILE A 57 -14.46 -0.57 -16.43
CA ILE A 57 -15.67 -1.06 -17.09
C ILE A 57 -16.52 0.09 -17.62
N SER A 58 -16.69 1.14 -16.84
CA SER A 58 -17.46 2.32 -17.26
C SER A 58 -16.83 3.00 -18.49
N LEU A 59 -15.50 3.11 -18.54
CA LEU A 59 -14.77 3.62 -19.70
C LEU A 59 -14.89 2.71 -20.91
N ALA A 60 -14.77 1.40 -20.73
CA ALA A 60 -14.93 0.43 -21.81
C ALA A 60 -16.36 0.45 -22.38
N GLN A 61 -17.38 0.54 -21.52
CA GLN A 61 -18.77 0.72 -21.94
C GLN A 61 -18.96 2.02 -22.73
N ALA A 62 -18.47 3.15 -22.21
CA ALA A 62 -18.54 4.43 -22.90
C ALA A 62 -17.85 4.40 -24.29
N ALA A 63 -16.73 3.68 -24.42
CA ALA A 63 -16.02 3.54 -25.68
C ALA A 63 -16.80 2.74 -26.74
N ILE A 64 -17.60 1.75 -26.32
CA ILE A 64 -18.39 0.91 -27.24
C ILE A 64 -19.83 1.41 -27.42
N GLN A 65 -20.31 2.28 -26.52
CA GLN A 65 -21.69 2.76 -26.50
C GLN A 65 -22.17 3.35 -27.84
N PRO A 66 -21.38 4.17 -28.57
CA PRO A 66 -21.82 4.70 -29.86
C PRO A 66 -22.16 3.60 -30.88
N ILE A 67 -21.41 2.50 -30.87
CA ILE A 67 -21.64 1.34 -31.75
C ILE A 67 -22.86 0.54 -31.28
N LEU A 68 -23.07 0.46 -29.97
CA LEU A 68 -24.22 -0.22 -29.39
C LEU A 68 -25.54 0.54 -29.59
N ASP A 69 -25.51 1.87 -29.71
CA ASP A 69 -26.70 2.69 -29.95
C ASP A 69 -27.03 2.85 -31.43
N ASP A 70 -26.03 2.73 -32.31
CA ASP A 70 -26.23 2.72 -33.75
C ASP A 70 -27.01 1.46 -34.17
N ARG A 71 -28.23 1.66 -34.67
CA ARG A 71 -29.12 0.60 -35.18
C ARG A 71 -29.00 0.39 -36.68
N GLU A 72 -28.34 1.29 -37.40
CA GLU A 72 -28.15 1.21 -38.85
C GLU A 72 -26.94 0.35 -39.20
N ILE A 73 -25.95 0.29 -38.32
CA ILE A 73 -24.81 -0.62 -38.48
C ILE A 73 -25.27 -2.09 -38.44
N ASP A 74 -24.78 -2.86 -39.43
CA ASP A 74 -24.95 -4.30 -39.48
C ASP A 74 -24.46 -4.97 -38.17
N LYS A 75 -25.20 -5.98 -37.70
CA LYS A 75 -24.95 -6.64 -36.42
C LYS A 75 -23.55 -7.26 -36.35
N GLU A 76 -23.10 -7.89 -37.43
CA GLU A 76 -21.78 -8.55 -37.45
C GLU A 76 -20.65 -7.53 -37.54
N SER A 77 -20.87 -6.44 -38.28
CA SER A 77 -19.96 -5.29 -38.34
C SER A 77 -19.81 -4.61 -36.98
N ALA A 78 -20.92 -4.37 -36.28
CA ALA A 78 -20.94 -3.81 -34.93
C ALA A 78 -20.20 -4.71 -33.91
N LYS A 79 -20.50 -6.01 -33.92
CA LYS A 79 -19.79 -6.98 -33.07
C LYS A 79 -18.30 -7.00 -33.36
N LYS A 80 -17.89 -6.97 -34.64
CA LYS A 80 -16.48 -6.95 -35.04
C LYS A 80 -15.77 -5.72 -34.49
N GLU A 81 -16.41 -4.56 -34.57
CA GLU A 81 -15.84 -3.31 -34.10
C GLU A 81 -15.74 -3.26 -32.56
N VAL A 82 -16.78 -3.70 -31.84
CA VAL A 82 -16.73 -3.82 -30.37
C VAL A 82 -15.62 -4.78 -29.95
N LYS A 83 -15.51 -5.95 -30.60
CA LYS A 83 -14.42 -6.90 -30.34
C LYS A 83 -13.05 -6.26 -30.58
N ARG A 84 -12.90 -5.46 -31.64
CA ARG A 84 -11.64 -4.77 -31.97
C ARG A 84 -11.26 -3.76 -30.88
N ILE A 85 -12.20 -2.94 -30.42
CA ILE A 85 -11.97 -1.96 -29.36
C ILE A 85 -11.56 -2.67 -28.07
N LEU A 86 -12.37 -3.63 -27.59
CA LEU A 86 -12.13 -4.30 -26.32
C LEU A 86 -10.82 -5.13 -26.30
N ASN A 87 -10.42 -5.73 -27.42
CA ASN A 87 -9.12 -6.43 -27.51
C ASN A 87 -7.91 -5.50 -27.38
N ASN A 88 -8.06 -4.22 -27.75
CA ASN A 88 -6.98 -3.24 -27.69
C ASN A 88 -6.94 -2.47 -26.37
N LEU A 89 -7.97 -2.58 -25.53
CA LEU A 89 -7.97 -2.00 -24.19
C LEU A 89 -7.16 -2.89 -23.23
N LYS A 90 -6.01 -2.39 -22.81
CA LYS A 90 -5.14 -3.01 -21.79
C LYS A 90 -4.69 -1.95 -20.79
N TYR A 91 -4.36 -2.38 -19.58
CA TYR A 91 -3.87 -1.51 -18.51
C TYR A 91 -2.98 -2.28 -17.53
N GLY A 92 -2.27 -1.58 -16.65
CA GLY A 92 -1.53 -2.19 -15.53
C GLY A 92 -0.47 -3.19 -15.97
N ASP A 93 0.56 -2.71 -16.64
CA ASP A 93 1.78 -3.46 -17.02
C ASP A 93 1.49 -4.86 -17.59
N ASP A 94 0.57 -4.91 -18.56
CA ASP A 94 0.15 -6.07 -19.35
C ASP A 94 -0.75 -7.13 -18.69
N ASP A 95 -0.97 -7.08 -17.37
CA ASP A 95 -1.87 -8.04 -16.68
C ASP A 95 -3.34 -7.62 -16.66
N GLY A 96 -3.64 -6.33 -16.91
CA GLY A 96 -4.98 -5.79 -16.99
C GLY A 96 -5.61 -5.91 -18.38
N TYR A 97 -6.73 -6.62 -18.47
CA TYR A 97 -7.44 -6.84 -19.73
C TYR A 97 -8.96 -6.99 -19.53
N PHE A 98 -9.71 -6.72 -20.60
CA PHE A 98 -11.15 -6.96 -20.66
C PHE A 98 -11.43 -8.33 -21.27
N PHE A 99 -12.41 -9.03 -20.71
CA PHE A 99 -12.91 -10.28 -21.26
C PHE A 99 -14.42 -10.18 -21.51
N VAL A 100 -14.90 -10.91 -22.52
CA VAL A 100 -16.32 -10.96 -22.85
C VAL A 100 -16.76 -12.40 -23.05
N TYR A 101 -17.89 -12.77 -22.45
CA TYR A 101 -18.58 -14.03 -22.70
C TYR A 101 -19.99 -13.77 -23.24
N ASP A 102 -20.51 -14.67 -24.07
CA ASP A 102 -21.94 -14.71 -24.33
C ASP A 102 -22.70 -15.49 -23.24
N GLN A 103 -24.03 -15.53 -23.34
CA GLN A 103 -24.89 -16.21 -22.37
C GLN A 103 -24.71 -17.73 -22.35
N GLN A 104 -24.09 -18.31 -23.37
CA GLN A 104 -23.81 -19.73 -23.47
C GLN A 104 -22.42 -20.09 -22.90
N GLY A 105 -21.68 -19.10 -22.40
CA GLY A 105 -20.32 -19.26 -21.86
C GLY A 105 -19.25 -19.34 -22.95
N ILE A 106 -19.56 -18.97 -24.20
CA ILE A 106 -18.56 -18.87 -25.27
C ILE A 106 -17.77 -17.59 -25.05
N ASN A 107 -16.44 -17.71 -25.06
CA ASN A 107 -15.58 -16.52 -24.97
C ASN A 107 -15.58 -15.75 -26.30
N ILE A 108 -15.84 -14.45 -26.23
CA ILE A 108 -15.94 -13.57 -27.40
C ILE A 108 -14.71 -12.67 -27.53
N VAL A 109 -14.14 -12.25 -26.39
CA VAL A 109 -12.95 -11.39 -26.29
C VAL A 109 -12.10 -11.87 -25.13
N HIS A 110 -10.81 -12.10 -25.38
CA HIS A 110 -9.81 -12.35 -24.34
C HIS A 110 -8.39 -12.06 -24.86
N PRO A 111 -7.92 -10.79 -24.82
CA PRO A 111 -6.66 -10.41 -25.46
C PRO A 111 -5.43 -11.04 -24.78
N ALA A 112 -5.56 -11.42 -23.51
CA ALA A 112 -4.52 -12.14 -22.76
C ALA A 112 -4.41 -13.63 -23.12
N LEU A 113 -5.51 -14.29 -23.51
CA LEU A 113 -5.56 -15.73 -23.77
C LEU A 113 -6.30 -15.95 -25.09
N LYS A 114 -5.61 -15.67 -26.20
CA LYS A 114 -6.24 -15.69 -27.52
C LYS A 114 -6.79 -17.07 -27.91
N HIS A 115 -6.22 -18.15 -27.36
CA HIS A 115 -6.64 -19.52 -27.67
C HIS A 115 -8.00 -19.90 -27.09
N VAL A 116 -8.53 -19.16 -26.11
CA VAL A 116 -9.87 -19.44 -25.57
C VAL A 116 -10.99 -18.74 -26.34
N VAL A 117 -10.66 -17.80 -27.24
CA VAL A 117 -11.67 -17.05 -27.99
C VAL A 117 -12.39 -17.99 -28.96
N GLY A 118 -13.72 -18.09 -28.82
CA GLY A 118 -14.58 -19.02 -29.56
C GLY A 118 -14.85 -20.33 -28.83
N GLU A 119 -14.12 -20.64 -27.76
CA GLU A 119 -14.33 -21.84 -26.96
C GLU A 119 -15.49 -21.64 -25.97
N ASN A 120 -16.25 -22.72 -25.74
CA ASN A 120 -17.27 -22.74 -24.71
C ASN A 120 -16.65 -23.17 -23.36
N LEU A 121 -16.58 -22.23 -22.43
CA LEU A 121 -16.00 -22.43 -21.11
C LEU A 121 -17.07 -22.59 -20.01
N TYR A 122 -18.34 -22.77 -20.37
CA TYR A 122 -19.45 -22.87 -19.42
C TYR A 122 -19.29 -24.04 -18.43
N HIS A 123 -18.70 -25.15 -18.89
CA HIS A 123 -18.43 -26.33 -18.06
C HIS A 123 -16.98 -26.42 -17.56
N LEU A 124 -16.16 -25.38 -17.79
CA LEU A 124 -14.80 -25.34 -17.29
C LEU A 124 -14.83 -25.25 -15.75
N LYS A 125 -14.11 -26.16 -15.11
CA LYS A 125 -13.90 -26.15 -13.67
C LYS A 125 -12.50 -25.65 -13.35
N ASN A 126 -12.39 -24.88 -12.27
CA ASN A 126 -11.10 -24.55 -11.69
C ASN A 126 -10.56 -25.73 -10.85
N SER A 127 -9.36 -25.55 -10.29
CA SER A 127 -8.71 -26.49 -9.38
C SER A 127 -9.55 -26.87 -8.15
N ASN A 128 -10.52 -26.04 -7.75
CA ASN A 128 -11.41 -26.28 -6.62
C ASN A 128 -12.75 -26.95 -7.02
N GLY A 129 -12.99 -27.14 -8.33
CA GLY A 129 -14.21 -27.73 -8.86
C GLY A 129 -15.35 -26.74 -9.18
N ASP A 130 -15.11 -25.44 -9.02
CA ASP A 130 -16.11 -24.39 -9.24
C ASP A 130 -16.26 -24.04 -10.73
N PHE A 131 -17.49 -23.72 -11.15
CA PHE A 131 -17.82 -23.30 -12.50
C PHE A 131 -17.75 -21.77 -12.65
N ILE A 132 -16.54 -21.24 -12.75
CA ILE A 132 -16.26 -19.79 -12.75
C ILE A 132 -17.14 -19.03 -13.75
N ILE A 133 -17.27 -19.54 -14.99
CA ILE A 133 -17.99 -18.83 -16.04
C ILE A 133 -19.49 -18.76 -15.73
N GLN A 134 -20.08 -19.82 -15.15
CA GLN A 134 -21.49 -19.82 -14.76
C GLN A 134 -21.75 -18.77 -13.68
N ASP A 135 -20.86 -18.66 -12.70
CA ASP A 135 -20.97 -17.68 -11.63
C ASP A 135 -20.84 -16.25 -12.16
N LEU A 136 -19.91 -15.99 -13.08
CA LEU A 136 -19.77 -14.68 -13.74
C LEU A 136 -21.03 -14.32 -14.54
N LEU A 137 -21.58 -15.25 -15.32
CA LEU A 137 -22.80 -15.03 -16.11
C LEU A 137 -24.00 -14.75 -15.20
N LYS A 138 -24.17 -15.56 -14.15
CA LYS A 138 -25.24 -15.38 -13.15
C LYS A 138 -25.13 -14.02 -12.47
N LEU A 139 -23.93 -13.61 -12.07
CA LEU A 139 -23.67 -12.34 -11.41
C LEU A 139 -23.99 -11.15 -12.33
N ALA A 140 -23.55 -11.19 -13.57
CA ALA A 140 -23.84 -10.15 -14.56
C ALA A 140 -25.34 -10.05 -14.87
N ASN A 141 -26.05 -11.18 -14.95
CA ASN A 141 -27.49 -11.22 -15.17
C ASN A 141 -28.30 -10.68 -13.98
N ASN A 142 -27.74 -10.67 -12.76
CA ASN A 142 -28.37 -10.15 -11.55
C ASN A 142 -28.03 -8.68 -11.27
N GLY A 143 -27.52 -7.93 -12.26
CA GLY A 143 -27.19 -6.51 -12.14
C GLY A 143 -25.69 -6.22 -12.06
N GLY A 144 -24.84 -7.25 -12.17
CA GLY A 144 -23.39 -7.09 -12.09
C GLY A 144 -22.85 -7.15 -10.66
N GLY A 145 -21.53 -7.23 -10.54
CA GLY A 145 -20.88 -7.37 -9.24
C GLY A 145 -19.44 -7.86 -9.31
N PHE A 146 -18.85 -8.04 -8.13
CA PHE A 146 -17.51 -8.59 -7.98
C PHE A 146 -17.54 -10.10 -7.73
N LEU A 147 -16.64 -10.84 -8.37
CA LEU A 147 -16.38 -12.25 -8.10
C LEU A 147 -14.86 -12.47 -7.96
N SER A 148 -14.46 -13.20 -6.92
CA SER A 148 -13.08 -13.65 -6.72
C SER A 148 -12.96 -15.13 -7.13
N TYR A 149 -11.96 -15.44 -7.94
CA TYR A 149 -11.72 -16.79 -8.48
C TYR A 149 -10.27 -16.94 -8.93
N TYR A 150 -9.77 -18.17 -9.03
CA TYR A 150 -8.45 -18.43 -9.58
C TYR A 150 -8.47 -18.37 -11.11
N TRP A 151 -7.54 -17.63 -11.70
CA TRP A 151 -7.39 -17.53 -13.14
C TRP A 151 -5.92 -17.36 -13.54
N HIS A 152 -5.59 -17.75 -14.76
CA HIS A 152 -4.24 -17.63 -15.30
C HIS A 152 -3.83 -16.14 -15.40
N LYS A 153 -2.67 -15.80 -14.84
CA LYS A 153 -2.07 -14.46 -14.88
C LYS A 153 -1.03 -14.37 -16.00
N PRO A 154 -1.21 -13.47 -16.99
CA PRO A 154 -0.34 -13.39 -18.17
C PRO A 154 1.15 -13.26 -17.87
N SER A 155 1.53 -12.41 -16.91
CA SER A 155 2.94 -12.15 -16.58
C SER A 155 3.67 -13.33 -15.92
N THR A 156 2.95 -14.25 -15.28
CA THR A 156 3.57 -15.37 -14.51
C THR A 156 3.25 -16.74 -15.08
N GLU A 157 2.30 -16.80 -16.02
CA GLU A 157 1.74 -18.02 -16.60
C GLU A 157 1.19 -19.02 -15.56
N LYS A 158 0.79 -18.54 -14.38
CA LYS A 158 0.26 -19.35 -13.27
C LYS A 158 -1.15 -18.94 -12.89
N GLU A 159 -1.92 -19.87 -12.33
CA GLU A 159 -3.19 -19.52 -11.69
C GLU A 159 -2.93 -18.68 -10.44
N GLN A 160 -3.62 -17.55 -10.34
CA GLN A 160 -3.60 -16.64 -9.19
C GLN A 160 -5.02 -16.20 -8.87
N GLU A 161 -5.29 -15.84 -7.62
CA GLU A 161 -6.58 -15.31 -7.23
C GLU A 161 -6.81 -13.95 -7.92
N LYS A 162 -7.88 -13.88 -8.71
CA LYS A 162 -8.32 -12.70 -9.45
C LYS A 162 -9.67 -12.25 -8.91
N THR A 163 -9.81 -10.96 -8.64
CA THR A 163 -11.10 -10.33 -8.35
C THR A 163 -11.54 -9.53 -9.57
N SER A 164 -12.65 -9.92 -10.20
CA SER A 164 -13.20 -9.26 -11.38
C SER A 164 -14.54 -8.62 -11.08
N TYR A 165 -14.82 -7.48 -11.71
CA TYR A 165 -16.15 -6.89 -11.80
C TYR A 165 -16.76 -7.23 -13.16
N VAL A 166 -18.01 -7.66 -13.18
CA VAL A 166 -18.75 -7.99 -14.41
C VAL A 166 -20.03 -7.19 -14.52
N VAL A 167 -20.38 -6.85 -15.76
CA VAL A 167 -21.63 -6.21 -16.15
C VAL A 167 -22.20 -6.87 -17.39
N ARG A 168 -23.52 -6.77 -17.57
CA ARG A 168 -24.19 -7.22 -18.78
C ARG A 168 -24.28 -6.09 -19.80
N LEU A 169 -24.07 -6.43 -21.07
CA LEU A 169 -24.32 -5.59 -22.24
C LEU A 169 -25.61 -6.05 -22.90
N ASP A 170 -26.68 -5.28 -22.74
CA ASP A 170 -28.04 -5.74 -23.03
C ASP A 170 -28.32 -6.07 -24.50
N ARG A 171 -27.73 -5.32 -25.45
CA ARG A 171 -27.99 -5.50 -26.89
C ARG A 171 -27.74 -6.93 -27.38
N TRP A 172 -26.75 -7.62 -26.82
CA TRP A 172 -26.39 -8.99 -27.19
C TRP A 172 -26.43 -9.99 -26.02
N GLY A 173 -26.74 -9.52 -24.81
CA GLY A 173 -26.60 -10.32 -23.59
C GLY A 173 -25.16 -10.68 -23.28
N TRP A 174 -24.17 -9.97 -23.83
CA TRP A 174 -22.78 -10.24 -23.52
C TRP A 174 -22.44 -9.84 -22.10
N VAL A 175 -21.54 -10.59 -21.46
CA VAL A 175 -21.02 -10.28 -20.14
C VAL A 175 -19.62 -9.73 -20.31
N LEU A 176 -19.46 -8.45 -20.02
CA LEU A 176 -18.19 -7.73 -20.04
C LEU A 176 -17.60 -7.72 -18.64
N GLY A 177 -16.34 -8.11 -18.52
CA GLY A 177 -15.64 -8.14 -17.25
C GLY A 177 -14.18 -7.70 -17.34
N THR A 178 -13.67 -7.26 -16.20
CA THR A 178 -12.25 -6.95 -16.01
C THR A 178 -11.90 -7.04 -14.53
N GLY A 179 -10.62 -7.06 -14.17
CA GLY A 179 -10.23 -7.35 -12.79
C GLY A 179 -8.78 -7.05 -12.46
N PHE A 180 -8.40 -7.36 -11.23
CA PHE A 180 -7.04 -7.31 -10.71
C PHE A 180 -6.70 -8.62 -9.99
N TYR A 181 -5.41 -8.93 -9.88
CA TYR A 181 -4.93 -10.09 -9.15
C TYR A 181 -4.59 -9.72 -7.70
N MET A 182 -4.90 -10.63 -6.77
CA MET A 182 -4.71 -10.41 -5.33
C MET A 182 -3.24 -10.37 -4.94
N ASP A 183 -2.38 -11.07 -5.69
CA ASP A 183 -0.94 -11.10 -5.43
C ASP A 183 -0.28 -9.72 -5.57
N ASP A 184 -0.76 -8.87 -6.48
CA ASP A 184 -0.25 -7.52 -6.65
C ASP A 184 -0.55 -6.63 -5.45
N ILE A 185 -1.73 -6.81 -4.84
CA ILE A 185 -2.10 -6.13 -3.59
C ILE A 185 -1.24 -6.65 -2.44
N LEU A 186 -1.05 -7.96 -2.35
CA LEU A 186 -0.21 -8.56 -1.29
C LEU A 186 1.23 -8.07 -1.38
N LYS A 187 1.81 -7.98 -2.58
CA LYS A 187 3.15 -7.40 -2.79
C LYS A 187 3.23 -5.95 -2.33
N GLU A 188 2.23 -5.14 -2.66
CA GLU A 188 2.16 -3.73 -2.26
C GLU A 188 2.05 -3.60 -0.72
N VAL A 189 1.19 -4.39 -0.09
CA VAL A 189 1.04 -4.45 1.37
C VAL A 189 2.34 -4.90 2.04
N THR A 190 2.98 -5.98 1.59
CA THR A 190 4.23 -6.48 2.18
C THR A 190 5.39 -5.50 2.00
N SER A 191 5.41 -4.70 0.94
CA SER A 191 6.42 -3.64 0.80
C SER A 191 6.28 -2.56 1.88
N VAL A 192 5.05 -2.27 2.32
CA VAL A 192 4.76 -1.34 3.41
C VAL A 192 5.04 -1.99 4.77
N GLU A 193 4.66 -3.25 4.96
CA GLU A 193 4.99 -4.03 6.17
C GLU A 193 6.48 -3.95 6.49
N ASN A 194 7.34 -4.23 5.51
CA ASN A 194 8.80 -4.21 5.67
C ASN A 194 9.34 -2.82 6.06
N GLN A 195 8.70 -1.73 5.64
CA GLN A 195 9.12 -0.38 6.03
C GLN A 195 8.74 -0.05 7.47
N VAL A 196 7.59 -0.56 7.92
CA VAL A 196 7.09 -0.35 9.28
C VAL A 196 7.96 -1.12 10.30
N ASP A 197 8.36 -2.36 9.99
CA ASP A 197 9.18 -3.19 10.87
C ASP A 197 10.56 -2.57 11.15
N VAL A 198 11.24 -2.04 10.12
CA VAL A 198 12.56 -1.40 10.27
C VAL A 198 12.51 -0.20 11.24
N CYS A 199 11.44 0.57 11.22
CA CYS A 199 11.25 1.73 12.09
C CYS A 199 11.03 1.29 13.56
N GLN A 200 10.27 0.22 13.75
CA GLN A 200 9.89 -0.29 15.06
C GLN A 200 11.09 -0.83 15.86
N ASP A 201 12.05 -1.47 15.19
CA ASP A 201 13.22 -2.08 15.83
C ASP A 201 14.35 -1.08 16.13
N THR A 202 14.52 -0.04 15.31
CA THR A 202 15.63 0.92 15.46
C THR A 202 15.31 2.09 16.40
N CYS A 203 14.06 2.53 16.47
CA CYS A 203 13.66 3.69 17.29
C CYS A 203 13.99 3.57 18.80
N PRO A 204 13.79 2.42 19.48
CA PRO A 204 14.07 2.31 20.91
C PRO A 204 15.55 2.51 21.27
N PHE A 205 16.47 2.09 20.38
CA PHE A 205 17.92 2.22 20.61
C PHE A 205 18.40 3.67 20.60
N PHE A 206 17.83 4.53 19.74
CA PHE A 206 18.17 5.96 19.72
C PHE A 206 17.70 6.69 20.98
N TYR A 207 16.49 6.38 21.46
CA TYR A 207 15.99 6.95 22.72
C TYR A 207 16.82 6.48 23.92
N ALA A 208 17.18 5.18 23.98
CA ALA A 208 18.05 4.66 25.03
C ALA A 208 19.44 5.33 25.05
N ALA A 209 20.06 5.50 23.88
CA ALA A 209 21.38 6.15 23.75
C ALA A 209 21.37 7.62 24.22
N SER A 210 20.32 8.39 23.91
CA SER A 210 20.21 9.80 24.32
C SER A 210 20.09 9.97 25.85
N SER A 211 19.43 9.02 26.52
CA SER A 211 19.28 9.04 27.98
C SER A 211 20.60 8.80 28.72
N LEU A 212 21.48 7.94 28.17
CA LEU A 212 22.79 7.63 28.74
C LEU A 212 23.77 8.80 28.65
N ILE A 213 23.74 9.58 27.56
CA ILE A 213 24.59 10.77 27.37
C ILE A 213 24.25 11.90 28.38
N SER A 214 22.97 12.02 28.75
CA SER A 214 22.52 13.00 29.76
C SER A 214 23.02 12.66 31.18
N VAL A 215 23.23 11.37 31.47
CA VAL A 215 23.75 10.91 32.76
C VAL A 215 25.27 11.15 32.87
N SER A 216 26.03 10.88 31.80
CA SER A 216 27.50 11.01 31.79
C SER A 216 28.01 12.46 31.75
N SER A 217 27.27 13.36 31.10
CA SER A 217 27.60 14.80 31.07
C SER A 217 27.47 15.46 32.45
N LYS A 218 26.46 15.06 33.24
CA LYS A 218 26.26 15.58 34.61
C LYS A 218 27.30 15.05 35.61
N THR A 219 27.85 13.85 35.41
CA THR A 219 28.92 13.33 36.28
C THR A 219 30.25 14.07 36.04
N SER A 220 30.54 14.49 34.80
CA SER A 220 31.78 15.20 34.46
C SER A 220 31.80 16.66 34.98
N PHE A 221 30.64 17.31 35.08
CA PHE A 221 30.53 18.70 35.54
C PHE A 221 30.79 18.89 37.05
N SER A 222 30.82 17.80 37.83
CA SER A 222 31.02 17.87 39.29
C SER A 222 32.49 17.99 39.75
N GLY A 223 33.45 18.05 38.80
CA GLY A 223 34.89 18.11 39.07
C GLY A 223 35.54 19.50 39.10
N PHE A 224 34.84 20.58 38.77
CA PHE A 224 35.42 21.93 38.79
C PHE A 224 35.19 22.63 40.14
N SER A 225 36.08 22.37 41.10
CA SER A 225 36.14 23.14 42.35
C SER A 225 36.61 24.57 42.05
N HIS A 226 35.77 25.57 42.35
CA HIS A 226 36.16 26.98 42.41
C HIS A 226 37.29 27.16 43.44
N THR A 227 38.51 27.39 42.98
CA THR A 227 39.56 28.05 43.77
C THR A 227 39.54 29.53 43.44
N SER A 228 39.09 30.35 44.39
CA SER A 228 39.22 31.81 44.32
C SER A 228 40.68 32.22 44.59
N PRO A 229 41.35 32.96 43.70
CA PRO A 229 42.62 33.58 44.02
C PRO A 229 42.38 34.99 44.60
N THR A 230 42.84 35.16 45.83
CA THR A 230 43.13 36.45 46.46
C THR A 230 44.16 37.23 45.65
N GLY A 231 43.87 38.52 45.40
CA GLY A 231 44.84 39.61 45.33
C GLY A 231 45.88 39.59 44.21
N SER A 232 45.62 40.34 43.12
CA SER A 232 46.63 41.22 42.52
C SER A 232 45.95 42.28 41.66
N GLN A 233 46.36 43.54 41.85
CA GLN A 233 45.94 44.66 41.03
C GLN A 233 46.43 44.45 39.60
N PHE A 234 45.51 44.44 38.63
CA PHE A 234 45.88 44.58 37.22
C PHE A 234 45.08 45.69 36.54
N ARG A 235 45.87 46.55 35.89
CA ARG A 235 45.58 47.85 35.30
C ARG A 235 44.75 47.66 34.02
N VAL A 236 43.71 48.48 33.85
CA VAL A 236 42.82 48.51 32.67
C VAL A 236 43.54 49.15 31.46
N PRO A 237 43.56 48.51 30.28
CA PRO A 237 43.75 49.21 29.01
C PRO A 237 42.46 49.21 28.18
N ARG A 238 42.30 50.31 27.44
CA ARG A 238 41.15 50.74 26.63
C ARG A 238 40.71 49.74 25.57
N LEU A 239 39.39 49.72 25.39
CA LEU A 239 38.61 49.25 24.23
C LEU A 239 39.26 49.56 22.88
N HIS A 240 39.34 48.55 22.01
CA HIS A 240 39.34 48.74 20.56
C HIS A 240 38.26 47.87 19.91
N ARG A 241 37.36 48.54 19.18
CA ARG A 241 36.30 47.95 18.34
C ARG A 241 36.91 47.25 17.11
N SER A 242 36.45 46.03 16.85
CA SER A 242 36.33 45.36 15.54
C SER A 242 35.84 43.95 15.84
N GLY A 243 34.83 43.34 15.22
CA GLY A 243 34.08 43.56 14.00
C GLY A 243 33.38 42.21 13.74
N PHE A 244 32.08 42.25 13.47
CA PHE A 244 31.23 41.11 13.13
C PHE A 244 31.83 40.19 12.06
N ARG A 245 31.55 38.88 12.15
CA ARG A 245 31.08 38.06 11.01
C ARG A 245 30.58 36.68 11.48
N CYS A 246 29.26 36.51 11.43
CA CYS A 246 28.59 35.21 11.34
C CYS A 246 28.89 34.59 9.96
N PHE A 247 29.14 33.29 9.91
CA PHE A 247 29.00 32.50 8.70
C PHE A 247 28.08 31.32 9.00
N ALA A 248 26.89 31.36 8.42
CA ALA A 248 26.02 30.22 8.21
C ALA A 248 26.44 29.57 6.88
N ALA A 249 26.53 28.25 6.86
CA ALA A 249 26.63 27.47 5.63
C ALA A 249 25.66 26.30 5.73
N TRP A 250 24.74 26.33 4.75
CA TRP A 250 23.85 25.34 4.16
C TRP A 250 24.13 23.87 4.45
#